data_AF-A0AAU6WNT8-F1
#
_entry.id   AF-A0AAU6WNT8-F1
#
_cell.length_a   1.000
_cell.length_b   1.000
_cell.length_c   1.000
_cell.angle_alpha   90.00
_cell.angle_beta   90.00
_cell.angle_gamma   90.00
#
_symmetry.space_group_name_H-M   'P 1'
#
loop_
_entity.id
_entity.type
_entity.pdbx_description
1 polymer ?
#
loop_
_entity_poly.entity_id
_entity_poly.type
_entity_poly.pdbx_seq_one_letter_code
_entity_poly.pdbx_strand_id
1 'polypeptide(L)'
;MKYPLLFLLASAGILSAQTTITKAFNDPVSGESVAYLGVIGTPDNSATGANTTFNNGSLTFAGSATTAYSTPTASEVSTFPGSTLKMTGSGNTVYYKQSASKLEITGLVTPDATLNLSANNGTYISYPTQYTTTTETDQAQGTFTSTAASGLCKGTITINPNASGTLILGTATFTNVLRVKSVQTFNLHLPSDTSFLVPIGTITNTSYSYYNSTKKFPLLTTIQTVVNIPIANINNQTTNGAQALSSAFLATGEIAVKKQVCSYTRTRFRILSNLKGRPPRIQQQKFTAWTEN
;
A
#
# COMPACT_ATOMS: atom_id res chain seq x y z
N MET A 1 -29.95 27.52 29.55
CA MET A 1 -29.45 27.40 28.17
C MET A 1 -28.25 26.45 28.03
N LYS A 2 -28.20 25.30 28.74
CA LYS A 2 -27.01 24.40 28.72
C LYS A 2 -27.21 23.08 27.94
N TYR A 3 -28.46 22.73 27.63
CA TYR A 3 -28.81 21.53 26.87
C TYR A 3 -28.54 21.56 25.35
N PRO A 4 -28.59 22.70 24.62
CA PRO A 4 -28.33 22.66 23.18
C PRO A 4 -26.87 22.34 22.84
N LEU A 5 -25.93 22.66 23.73
CA LEU A 5 -24.50 22.38 23.51
C LEU A 5 -24.19 20.88 23.58
N LEU A 6 -24.84 20.15 24.49
CA LEU A 6 -24.65 18.71 24.67
C LEU A 6 -25.22 17.92 23.47
N PHE A 7 -26.33 18.39 22.90
CA PHE A 7 -26.96 17.80 21.72
C PHE A 7 -26.11 18.02 20.46
N LEU A 8 -25.52 19.21 20.31
CA LEU A 8 -24.62 19.54 19.18
C LEU A 8 -23.33 18.70 19.22
N LEU A 9 -22.78 18.47 20.42
CA LEU A 9 -21.59 17.63 20.61
C LEU A 9 -21.87 16.14 20.34
N ALA A 10 -23.06 15.65 20.70
CA ALA A 10 -23.48 14.27 20.44
C ALA A 10 -23.74 14.00 18.95
N SER A 11 -24.31 14.96 18.21
CA SER A 11 -24.52 14.84 16.75
C SER A 11 -23.22 14.84 15.93
N ALA A 12 -22.15 15.46 16.43
CA ALA A 12 -20.86 15.49 15.75
C ALA A 12 -20.15 14.13 15.74
N GLY A 13 -20.45 13.24 16.70
CA GLY A 13 -19.85 11.90 16.80
C GLY A 13 -20.48 10.84 15.89
N ILE A 14 -21.65 11.11 15.30
CA ILE A 14 -22.37 10.16 14.43
C ILE A 14 -22.04 10.36 12.95
N LEU A 15 -21.38 11.47 12.61
CA LEU A 15 -20.81 11.69 11.29
C LEU A 15 -19.47 10.96 11.21
N SER A 16 -19.53 9.64 11.00
CA SER A 16 -18.35 8.90 10.54
C SER A 16 -18.00 9.45 9.15
N ALA A 17 -17.06 10.39 9.11
CA ALA A 17 -16.61 10.98 7.87
C ALA A 17 -16.06 9.86 6.98
N GLN A 18 -16.64 9.70 5.80
CA GLN A 18 -16.19 8.72 4.82
C GLN A 18 -14.72 8.99 4.49
N THR A 19 -13.91 7.92 4.38
CA THR A 19 -12.49 8.07 4.06
C THR A 19 -12.34 8.87 2.77
N THR A 20 -11.54 9.93 2.86
CA THR A 20 -11.15 10.77 1.74
C THR A 20 -9.65 10.68 1.57
N ILE A 21 -9.20 10.30 0.38
CA ILE A 21 -7.80 10.29 -0.02
C ILE A 21 -7.41 11.72 -0.37
N THR A 22 -6.46 12.31 0.35
CA THR A 22 -6.06 13.70 0.16
C THR A 22 -4.61 13.81 -0.27
N LYS A 23 -4.28 14.86 -1.02
CA LYS A 23 -2.91 15.15 -1.45
C LYS A 23 -1.96 15.31 -0.25
N ALA A 24 -2.40 15.99 0.81
CA ALA A 24 -1.55 16.29 1.97
C ALA A 24 -1.17 15.03 2.77
N PHE A 25 -2.10 14.07 2.89
CA PHE A 25 -1.88 12.87 3.70
C PHE A 25 -1.41 11.68 2.89
N ASN A 26 -2.02 11.41 1.73
CA ASN A 26 -1.85 10.14 1.01
C ASN A 26 -0.83 10.19 -0.13
N ASP A 27 -0.36 11.37 -0.53
CA ASP A 27 0.61 11.46 -1.63
C ASP A 27 2.01 11.07 -1.13
N PRO A 28 2.69 10.09 -1.77
CA PRO A 28 4.03 9.69 -1.38
C PRO A 28 5.03 10.84 -1.55
N VAL A 29 6.04 10.90 -0.69
CA VAL A 29 7.12 11.89 -0.83
C VAL A 29 8.50 11.22 -0.86
N SER A 30 9.45 11.89 -1.49
CA SER A 30 10.84 11.42 -1.53
C SER A 30 11.39 11.22 -0.12
N GLY A 31 12.07 10.10 0.12
CA GLY A 31 12.58 9.68 1.43
C GLY A 31 11.66 8.72 2.19
N GLU A 32 10.42 8.52 1.76
CA GLU A 32 9.52 7.56 2.40
C GLU A 32 9.85 6.11 2.01
N SER A 33 9.61 5.20 2.95
CA SER A 33 9.63 3.76 2.68
C SER A 33 8.42 3.09 3.32
N VAL A 34 7.92 2.06 2.65
CA VAL A 34 6.70 1.34 3.04
C VAL A 34 6.96 -0.14 2.93
N ALA A 35 6.74 -0.87 4.02
CA ALA A 35 6.82 -2.32 4.03
C ALA A 35 5.45 -2.92 3.70
N TYR A 36 5.45 -3.85 2.75
CA TYR A 36 4.30 -4.65 2.37
C TYR A 36 4.59 -6.13 2.64
N LEU A 37 3.54 -6.87 2.99
CA LEU A 37 3.55 -8.31 3.05
C LEU A 37 2.97 -8.88 1.76
N GLY A 38 3.57 -9.93 1.23
CA GLY A 38 3.00 -10.69 0.13
C GLY A 38 1.71 -11.38 0.58
N VAL A 39 0.72 -11.40 -0.30
CA VAL A 39 -0.57 -12.04 -0.03
C VAL A 39 -0.58 -13.44 -0.64
N ILE A 40 -0.94 -14.44 0.17
CA ILE A 40 -1.18 -15.81 -0.26
C ILE A 40 -2.70 -16.08 -0.20
N GLY A 41 -3.22 -16.59 -1.32
CA GLY A 41 -4.66 -16.76 -1.56
C GLY A 41 -5.16 -15.82 -2.65
N THR A 42 -6.46 -15.89 -2.95
CA THR A 42 -7.10 -15.04 -3.96
C THR A 42 -7.92 -13.96 -3.26
N PRO A 43 -7.56 -12.68 -3.39
CA PRO A 43 -8.37 -11.59 -2.85
C PRO A 43 -9.75 -11.53 -3.49
N ASP A 44 -10.78 -11.32 -2.68
CA ASP A 44 -12.14 -11.05 -3.13
C ASP A 44 -12.36 -9.55 -3.31
N ASN A 45 -12.62 -9.15 -4.57
CA ASN A 45 -12.93 -7.78 -4.97
C ASN A 45 -14.38 -7.63 -5.48
N SER A 46 -15.25 -8.64 -5.28
CA SER A 46 -16.61 -8.68 -5.85
C SER A 46 -17.58 -7.67 -5.21
N ALA A 47 -17.41 -7.37 -3.92
CA ALA A 47 -18.19 -6.39 -3.18
C ALA A 47 -18.16 -5.00 -3.84
N THR A 48 -19.30 -4.33 -4.00
CA THR A 48 -19.42 -2.98 -4.60
C THR A 48 -20.41 -2.13 -3.82
N GLY A 49 -20.36 -0.80 -4.00
CA GLY A 49 -21.31 0.11 -3.36
C GLY A 49 -20.91 0.56 -1.95
N ALA A 50 -21.80 1.30 -1.30
CA ALA A 50 -21.60 1.83 0.05
C ALA A 50 -21.93 0.77 1.12
N ASN A 51 -21.28 0.89 2.28
CA ASN A 51 -21.47 0.04 3.46
C ASN A 51 -21.29 -1.46 3.19
N THR A 52 -20.43 -1.83 2.25
CA THR A 52 -20.17 -3.24 1.92
C THR A 52 -19.10 -3.85 2.83
N THR A 53 -19.13 -5.17 2.99
CA THR A 53 -18.03 -5.91 3.63
C THR A 53 -17.11 -6.47 2.56
N PHE A 54 -15.82 -6.10 2.63
CA PHE A 54 -14.76 -6.70 1.81
C PHE A 54 -14.17 -7.88 2.60
N ASN A 55 -14.61 -9.10 2.29
CA ASN A 55 -14.21 -10.28 3.05
C ASN A 55 -12.93 -10.92 2.50
N ASN A 56 -11.79 -10.56 3.09
CA ASN A 56 -10.48 -11.10 2.79
C ASN A 56 -9.85 -11.76 4.05
N GLY A 57 -10.69 -12.34 4.92
CA GLY A 57 -10.25 -12.96 6.17
C GLY A 57 -9.51 -14.29 6.01
N SER A 58 -9.66 -14.96 4.87
CA SER A 58 -8.97 -16.22 4.54
C SER A 58 -7.56 -16.01 3.96
N LEU A 59 -7.17 -14.78 3.64
CA LEU A 59 -5.84 -14.47 3.12
C LEU A 59 -4.79 -14.67 4.21
N THR A 60 -3.65 -15.23 3.83
CA THR A 60 -2.46 -15.29 4.68
C THR A 60 -1.37 -14.40 4.12
N PHE A 61 -0.42 -13.99 4.97
CA PHE A 61 0.59 -13.00 4.61
C PHE A 61 1.98 -13.56 4.84
N ALA A 62 2.85 -13.47 3.83
CA ALA A 62 4.20 -14.00 3.88
C ALA A 62 5.15 -13.16 3.03
N GLY A 63 6.43 -13.20 3.40
CA GLY A 63 7.45 -12.34 2.80
C GLY A 63 7.23 -10.87 3.18
N SER A 64 8.32 -10.11 3.20
CA SER A 64 8.27 -8.66 3.37
C SER A 64 9.01 -8.03 2.20
N ALA A 65 8.37 -7.08 1.54
CA ALA A 65 8.97 -6.29 0.48
C ALA A 65 8.85 -4.81 0.84
N THR A 66 9.95 -4.08 0.74
CA THR A 66 9.97 -2.65 0.97
C THR A 66 9.84 -1.93 -0.37
N THR A 67 8.91 -0.98 -0.42
CA THR A 67 8.83 0.04 -1.47
C THR A 67 9.46 1.32 -0.96
N ALA A 68 10.39 1.90 -1.71
CA ALA A 68 11.05 3.16 -1.38
C ALA A 68 10.68 4.25 -2.38
N TYR A 69 10.54 5.48 -1.90
CA TYR A 69 10.29 6.66 -2.70
C TYR A 69 11.50 7.58 -2.65
N SER A 70 11.94 8.05 -3.80
CA SER A 70 13.13 8.89 -3.96
C SER A 70 12.96 9.89 -5.09
N THR A 71 13.87 10.85 -5.20
CA THR A 71 13.89 11.78 -6.32
C THR A 71 14.54 11.11 -7.53
N PRO A 72 13.95 11.18 -8.74
CA PRO A 72 14.59 10.69 -9.96
C PRO A 72 15.93 11.41 -10.21
N THR A 73 16.92 10.69 -10.73
CA THR A 73 18.19 11.26 -11.19
C THR A 73 18.00 12.04 -12.49
N ALA A 74 18.95 12.90 -12.86
CA ALA A 74 18.87 13.68 -14.09
C ALA A 74 18.75 12.82 -15.36
N SER A 75 19.42 11.66 -15.41
CA SER A 75 19.33 10.69 -16.52
C SER A 75 17.96 9.99 -16.57
N GLU A 76 17.37 9.74 -15.41
CA GLU A 76 16.01 9.20 -15.35
C GLU A 76 14.98 10.24 -15.79
N VAL A 77 15.16 11.52 -15.45
CA VAL A 77 14.27 12.61 -15.91
C VAL A 77 14.38 12.84 -17.42
N SER A 78 15.57 12.68 -18.03
CA SER A 78 15.69 12.76 -19.49
C SER A 78 15.01 11.59 -20.19
N THR A 79 15.02 10.40 -19.56
CA THR A 79 14.34 9.21 -20.09
C THR A 79 12.83 9.26 -19.88
N PHE A 80 12.39 9.72 -18.72
CA PHE A 80 10.98 9.86 -18.31
C PHE A 80 10.67 11.33 -17.99
N PRO A 81 10.44 12.17 -19.01
CA PRO A 81 10.25 13.61 -18.84
C PRO A 81 9.13 13.96 -17.86
N GLY A 82 9.38 14.97 -17.02
CA GLY A 82 8.41 15.48 -16.04
C GLY A 82 8.34 14.68 -14.74
N SER A 83 9.10 13.60 -14.59
CA SER A 83 9.14 12.82 -13.34
C SER A 83 9.70 13.63 -12.18
N THR A 84 8.95 13.69 -11.09
CA THR A 84 9.33 14.36 -9.82
C THR A 84 9.55 13.36 -8.69
N LEU A 85 9.04 12.13 -8.83
CA LEU A 85 9.12 11.07 -7.83
C LEU A 85 9.42 9.73 -8.50
N LYS A 86 10.24 8.92 -7.84
CA LYS A 86 10.58 7.55 -8.22
C LYS A 86 10.20 6.61 -7.10
N MET A 87 9.46 5.57 -7.42
CA MET A 87 9.15 4.45 -6.54
C MET A 87 9.92 3.21 -6.98
N THR A 88 10.62 2.55 -6.07
CA THR A 88 11.27 1.26 -6.32
C THR A 88 10.73 0.22 -5.35
N GLY A 89 10.34 -0.95 -5.83
CA GLY A 89 9.82 -2.03 -4.98
C GLY A 89 9.51 -3.29 -5.76
N SER A 90 9.77 -4.46 -5.15
CA SER A 90 9.47 -5.78 -5.73
C SER A 90 10.00 -5.99 -7.15
N GLY A 91 11.19 -5.47 -7.44
CA GLY A 91 11.83 -5.56 -8.76
C GLY A 91 11.34 -4.56 -9.80
N ASN A 92 10.35 -3.73 -9.46
CA ASN A 92 9.77 -2.73 -10.36
C ASN A 92 10.19 -1.31 -9.95
N THR A 93 10.28 -0.43 -10.94
CA THR A 93 10.45 1.01 -10.75
C THR A 93 9.30 1.75 -11.43
N VAL A 94 8.62 2.64 -10.71
CA VAL A 94 7.58 3.51 -11.27
C VAL A 94 8.03 4.94 -11.12
N TYR A 95 7.93 5.71 -12.19
CA TYR A 95 8.19 7.14 -12.20
C TYR A 95 6.87 7.88 -12.20
N TYR A 96 6.80 8.90 -11.36
CA TYR A 96 5.62 9.73 -11.20
C TYR A 96 5.94 11.21 -11.35
N LYS A 97 4.93 11.95 -11.78
CA LYS A 97 4.86 13.40 -11.74
C LYS A 97 3.78 13.81 -10.73
N GLN A 98 4.16 14.65 -9.79
CA GLN A 98 3.28 15.18 -8.75
C GLN A 98 2.83 16.59 -9.12
N SER A 99 1.53 16.84 -8.98
CA SER A 99 0.94 18.19 -9.07
C SER A 99 0.11 18.47 -7.81
N ALA A 100 -0.52 19.65 -7.73
CA ALA A 100 -1.36 19.99 -6.60
C ALA A 100 -2.59 19.07 -6.45
N SER A 101 -3.09 18.51 -7.55
CA SER A 101 -4.35 17.74 -7.60
C SER A 101 -4.21 16.32 -8.15
N LYS A 102 -3.03 15.91 -8.63
CA LYS A 102 -2.84 14.58 -9.25
C LYS A 102 -1.47 13.99 -8.96
N LEU A 103 -1.44 12.66 -8.90
CA LEU A 103 -0.25 11.85 -9.12
C LEU A 103 -0.38 11.17 -10.48
N GLU A 104 0.57 11.41 -11.37
CA GLU A 104 0.57 10.91 -12.75
C GLU A 104 1.74 9.94 -12.94
N ILE A 105 1.54 8.83 -13.65
CA ILE A 105 2.59 7.90 -14.08
C ILE A 105 3.26 8.49 -15.32
N THR A 106 4.58 8.64 -15.26
CA THR A 106 5.43 9.03 -16.39
C THR A 106 6.15 7.83 -17.00
N GLY A 107 6.37 6.77 -16.22
CA GLY A 107 6.96 5.52 -16.71
C GLY A 107 6.91 4.38 -15.72
N LEU A 108 7.12 3.17 -16.22
CA LEU A 108 7.21 1.93 -15.47
C LEU A 108 8.34 1.10 -16.07
N VAL A 109 9.23 0.59 -15.22
CA VAL A 109 10.28 -0.36 -15.58
C VAL A 109 10.06 -1.61 -14.75
N THR A 110 9.89 -2.74 -15.41
CA THR A 110 9.89 -4.09 -14.82
C THR A 110 11.09 -4.87 -15.37
N PRO A 111 11.40 -6.06 -14.84
CA PRO A 111 12.43 -6.92 -15.42
C PRO A 111 12.16 -7.31 -16.88
N ASP A 112 10.89 -7.34 -17.29
CA ASP A 112 10.46 -7.84 -18.61
C ASP A 112 10.24 -6.72 -19.63
N ALA A 113 9.88 -5.51 -19.17
CA ALA A 113 9.49 -4.42 -20.05
C ALA A 113 9.64 -3.04 -19.43
N THR A 114 9.76 -2.05 -20.30
CA THR A 114 9.71 -0.62 -19.97
C THR A 114 8.53 0.02 -20.69
N LEU A 115 7.72 0.78 -19.96
CA LEU A 115 6.69 1.69 -20.45
C LEU A 115 7.16 3.12 -20.18
N ASN A 116 7.11 3.97 -21.20
CA ASN A 116 7.47 5.38 -21.09
C ASN A 116 6.34 6.23 -21.64
N LEU A 117 5.64 6.96 -20.77
CA LEU A 117 4.48 7.79 -21.11
C LEU A 117 4.88 9.24 -21.37
N SER A 118 5.90 9.43 -22.20
CA SER A 118 6.51 10.75 -22.47
C SER A 118 5.64 11.68 -23.33
N ALA A 119 4.73 11.14 -24.14
CA ALA A 119 3.84 11.94 -24.99
C ALA A 119 2.61 12.44 -24.21
N ASN A 120 2.04 11.59 -23.35
CA ASN A 120 0.98 11.98 -22.44
C ASN A 120 1.03 11.08 -21.19
N ASN A 121 1.30 11.68 -20.03
CA ASN A 121 1.35 10.99 -18.75
C ASN A 121 -0.04 10.45 -18.38
N GLY A 122 -0.10 9.38 -17.58
CA GLY A 122 -1.37 8.79 -17.17
C GLY A 122 -1.71 9.07 -15.71
N THR A 123 -2.88 9.59 -15.41
CA THR A 123 -3.33 9.83 -14.03
C THR A 123 -3.36 8.50 -13.25
N TYR A 124 -2.63 8.41 -12.14
CA TYR A 124 -2.70 7.29 -11.18
C TYR A 124 -3.83 7.49 -10.17
N ILE A 125 -3.90 8.70 -9.60
CA ILE A 125 -4.98 9.13 -8.70
C ILE A 125 -5.12 10.66 -8.73
N SER A 126 -6.36 11.13 -8.62
CA SER A 126 -6.69 12.54 -8.42
C SER A 126 -7.02 12.81 -6.95
N TYR A 127 -6.73 14.02 -6.48
CA TYR A 127 -6.95 14.45 -5.11
C TYR A 127 -7.90 15.66 -5.05
N PRO A 128 -8.83 15.70 -4.08
CA PRO A 128 -9.20 14.61 -3.18
C PRO A 128 -10.01 13.51 -3.89
N THR A 129 -9.89 12.27 -3.43
CA THR A 129 -10.73 11.15 -3.89
C THR A 129 -11.56 10.59 -2.73
N GLN A 130 -12.88 10.49 -2.92
CA GLN A 130 -13.85 9.90 -2.00
C GLN A 130 -14.83 9.01 -2.78
N TYR A 131 -15.65 8.21 -2.11
CA TYR A 131 -16.59 7.29 -2.77
C TYR A 131 -17.59 8.00 -3.70
N THR A 132 -17.94 9.25 -3.40
CA THR A 132 -18.84 10.07 -4.22
C THR A 132 -18.12 10.79 -5.36
N THR A 133 -16.79 10.70 -5.44
CA THR A 133 -16.02 11.27 -6.56
C THR A 133 -16.43 10.55 -7.85
N THR A 134 -16.68 11.34 -8.89
CA THR A 134 -17.06 10.80 -10.21
C THR A 134 -15.92 9.97 -10.79
N THR A 135 -16.26 8.94 -11.56
CA THR A 135 -15.27 8.16 -12.32
C THR A 135 -14.53 9.08 -13.28
N GLU A 136 -13.21 9.02 -13.25
CA GLU A 136 -12.33 9.78 -14.14
C GLU A 136 -11.74 8.85 -15.19
N THR A 137 -11.75 9.27 -16.45
CA THR A 137 -11.05 8.57 -17.53
C THR A 137 -10.05 9.52 -18.16
N ASP A 138 -8.79 9.11 -18.14
CA ASP A 138 -7.65 9.85 -18.66
C ASP A 138 -7.04 9.11 -19.85
N GLN A 139 -6.48 9.85 -20.80
CA GLN A 139 -5.73 9.27 -21.92
C GLN A 139 -4.25 9.22 -21.54
N ALA A 140 -3.55 8.17 -21.94
CA ALA A 140 -2.11 8.05 -21.74
C ALA A 140 -1.44 7.53 -23.01
N GLN A 141 -0.24 8.01 -23.30
CA GLN A 141 0.46 7.72 -24.54
C GLN A 141 1.98 7.78 -24.38
N GLY A 142 2.65 6.87 -25.08
CA GLY A 142 4.09 6.94 -25.26
C GLY A 142 4.63 5.70 -25.94
N THR A 143 5.67 5.09 -25.38
CA THR A 143 6.38 3.95 -25.97
C THR A 143 6.47 2.77 -25.00
N PHE A 144 6.60 1.58 -25.54
CA PHE A 144 6.94 0.38 -24.77
C PHE A 144 8.14 -0.34 -25.40
N THR A 145 8.92 -1.02 -24.57
CA THR A 145 10.06 -1.84 -25.00
C THR A 145 10.10 -3.10 -24.13
N SER A 146 10.21 -4.26 -24.76
CA SER A 146 10.50 -5.55 -24.11
C SER A 146 11.46 -6.36 -24.99
N THR A 147 11.85 -7.54 -24.51
CA THR A 147 12.61 -8.51 -25.31
C THR A 147 11.82 -9.08 -26.49
N ALA A 148 10.49 -9.08 -26.40
CA ALA A 148 9.61 -9.63 -27.42
C ALA A 148 9.19 -8.62 -28.49
N ALA A 149 8.97 -7.35 -28.10
CA ALA A 149 8.54 -6.29 -29.01
C ALA A 149 8.82 -4.90 -28.44
N SER A 150 8.90 -3.91 -29.33
CA SER A 150 8.94 -2.48 -28.97
C SER A 150 8.09 -1.67 -29.93
N GLY A 151 7.59 -0.54 -29.46
CA GLY A 151 6.67 0.27 -30.25
C GLY A 151 6.01 1.40 -29.47
N LEU A 152 4.90 1.88 -30.03
CA LEU A 152 4.08 2.92 -29.43
C LEU A 152 2.98 2.30 -28.58
N CYS A 153 2.53 3.02 -27.57
CA CYS A 153 1.35 2.65 -26.80
C CYS A 153 0.42 3.85 -26.65
N LYS A 154 -0.88 3.58 -26.70
CA LYS A 154 -1.93 4.58 -26.45
C LYS A 154 -3.11 3.89 -25.79
N GLY A 155 -3.66 4.55 -24.79
CA GLY A 155 -4.67 3.90 -23.97
C GLY A 155 -5.39 4.84 -23.03
N THR A 156 -6.20 4.23 -22.18
CA THR A 156 -7.00 4.93 -21.18
C THR A 156 -6.69 4.41 -19.79
N ILE A 157 -6.72 5.29 -18.81
CA ILE A 157 -6.72 4.95 -17.39
C ILE A 157 -8.04 5.43 -16.80
N THR A 158 -8.84 4.50 -16.28
CA THR A 158 -10.12 4.81 -15.64
C THR A 158 -10.02 4.57 -14.15
N ILE A 159 -10.23 5.61 -13.36
CA ILE A 159 -10.17 5.59 -11.89
C ILE A 159 -11.58 5.74 -11.34
N ASN A 160 -12.01 4.77 -10.55
CA ASN A 160 -13.36 4.70 -10.01
C ASN A 160 -13.34 4.33 -8.50
N PRO A 161 -13.66 5.27 -7.61
CA PRO A 161 -13.88 5.04 -6.18
C PRO A 161 -15.19 4.26 -5.93
N ASN A 162 -15.21 2.99 -6.29
CA ASN A 162 -16.45 2.25 -6.56
C ASN A 162 -17.09 1.57 -5.34
N ALA A 163 -16.45 1.59 -4.16
CA ALA A 163 -17.01 0.98 -2.97
C ALA A 163 -16.49 1.60 -1.67
N SER A 164 -17.30 1.56 -0.62
CA SER A 164 -16.89 1.92 0.74
C SER A 164 -17.51 0.98 1.78
N GLY A 165 -16.81 0.74 2.89
CA GLY A 165 -17.34 -0.10 3.98
C GLY A 165 -16.27 -0.69 4.90
N THR A 166 -16.41 -1.96 5.26
CA THR A 166 -15.52 -2.64 6.23
C THR A 166 -14.65 -3.68 5.53
N LEU A 167 -13.33 -3.57 5.69
CA LEU A 167 -12.37 -4.56 5.19
C LEU A 167 -12.00 -5.53 6.31
N ILE A 168 -12.26 -6.82 6.09
CA ILE A 168 -11.71 -7.90 6.89
C ILE A 168 -10.48 -8.40 6.14
N LEU A 169 -9.30 -8.32 6.75
CA LEU A 169 -8.03 -8.67 6.12
C LEU A 169 -7.22 -9.57 7.06
N GLY A 170 -7.21 -10.88 6.77
CA GLY A 170 -6.77 -11.89 7.73
C GLY A 170 -7.54 -11.78 9.04
N THR A 171 -6.83 -11.60 10.16
CA THR A 171 -7.41 -11.42 11.50
C THR A 171 -7.77 -9.97 11.83
N ALA A 172 -7.40 -9.01 10.99
CA ALA A 172 -7.64 -7.58 11.22
C ALA A 172 -8.95 -7.11 10.57
N THR A 173 -9.62 -6.16 11.21
CA THR A 173 -10.83 -5.51 10.68
C THR A 173 -10.64 -4.00 10.65
N PHE A 174 -10.89 -3.40 9.48
CA PHE A 174 -10.78 -1.96 9.25
C PHE A 174 -12.13 -1.41 8.83
N THR A 175 -12.69 -0.49 9.60
CA THR A 175 -13.92 0.23 9.25
C THR A 175 -13.63 1.46 8.40
N ASN A 176 -14.67 2.00 7.76
CA ASN A 176 -14.58 3.21 6.92
C ASN A 176 -13.55 3.12 5.80
N VAL A 177 -13.40 1.96 5.18
CA VAL A 177 -12.45 1.75 4.08
C VAL A 177 -13.06 2.24 2.76
N LEU A 178 -12.31 3.03 2.00
CA LEU A 178 -12.60 3.39 0.62
C LEU A 178 -11.81 2.47 -0.32
N ARG A 179 -12.48 1.89 -1.31
CA ARG A 179 -11.80 1.17 -2.39
C ARG A 179 -11.79 2.01 -3.67
N VAL A 180 -10.60 2.15 -4.24
CA VAL A 180 -10.40 2.75 -5.57
C VAL A 180 -10.05 1.62 -6.54
N LYS A 181 -10.85 1.49 -7.61
CA LYS A 181 -10.57 0.63 -8.74
C LYS A 181 -9.89 1.45 -9.83
N SER A 182 -8.78 0.99 -10.37
CA SER A 182 -8.16 1.56 -11.57
C SER A 182 -8.15 0.50 -12.68
N VAL A 183 -8.53 0.88 -13.89
CA VAL A 183 -8.43 0.05 -15.09
C VAL A 183 -7.64 0.80 -16.14
N GLN A 184 -6.44 0.31 -16.43
CA GLN A 184 -5.57 0.81 -17.47
C GLN A 184 -5.68 -0.13 -18.67
N THR A 185 -5.96 0.40 -19.85
CA THR A 185 -6.02 -0.37 -21.10
C THR A 185 -5.18 0.34 -22.13
N PHE A 186 -4.06 -0.28 -22.53
CA PHE A 186 -3.16 0.24 -23.54
C PHE A 186 -3.18 -0.65 -24.77
N ASN A 187 -3.45 -0.05 -25.92
CA ASN A 187 -3.20 -0.65 -27.21
C ASN A 187 -1.73 -0.42 -27.59
N LEU A 188 -1.11 -1.48 -28.11
CA LEU A 188 0.27 -1.48 -28.57
C LEU A 188 0.28 -1.36 -30.08
N HIS A 189 1.22 -0.59 -30.62
CA HIS A 189 1.34 -0.28 -32.04
C HIS A 189 2.79 -0.42 -32.48
N LEU A 190 3.01 -0.73 -33.76
CA LEU A 190 4.35 -0.70 -34.33
C LEU A 190 4.94 0.72 -34.26
N PRO A 191 6.26 0.88 -34.19
CA PRO A 191 6.91 2.19 -34.18
C PRO A 191 6.50 3.11 -35.36
N SER A 192 6.14 2.52 -36.51
CA SER A 192 5.72 3.24 -37.71
C SER A 192 4.25 3.67 -37.72
N ASP A 193 3.39 3.13 -36.85
CA ASP A 193 1.96 3.47 -36.78
C ASP A 193 1.73 4.68 -35.85
N THR A 194 2.26 5.83 -36.23
CA THR A 194 2.14 7.08 -35.45
C THR A 194 0.71 7.64 -35.42
N SER A 195 -0.18 7.13 -36.27
CA SER A 195 -1.61 7.47 -36.29
C SER A 195 -2.47 6.54 -35.42
N PHE A 196 -1.87 5.51 -34.81
CA PHE A 196 -2.54 4.54 -33.93
C PHE A 196 -3.73 3.84 -34.59
N LEU A 197 -3.59 3.44 -35.86
CA LEU A 197 -4.68 2.86 -36.64
C LEU A 197 -4.82 1.34 -36.44
N VAL A 198 -3.71 0.62 -36.26
CA VAL A 198 -3.70 -0.85 -36.24
C VAL A 198 -2.98 -1.36 -34.98
N PRO A 199 -3.72 -1.74 -33.93
CA PRO A 199 -3.09 -2.30 -32.73
C PRO A 199 -2.54 -3.71 -33.01
N ILE A 200 -1.33 -3.97 -32.54
CA ILE A 200 -0.67 -5.28 -32.58
C ILE A 200 -0.88 -6.11 -31.31
N GLY A 201 -1.47 -5.50 -30.28
CA GLY A 201 -1.74 -6.12 -29.00
C GLY A 201 -2.33 -5.15 -28.00
N THR A 202 -2.68 -5.67 -26.83
CA THR A 202 -3.30 -4.92 -25.74
C THR A 202 -2.72 -5.35 -24.40
N ILE A 203 -2.56 -4.38 -23.50
CA ILE A 203 -2.25 -4.61 -22.09
C ILE A 203 -3.39 -4.03 -21.27
N THR A 204 -4.03 -4.86 -20.45
CA THR A 204 -5.06 -4.42 -19.50
C THR A 204 -4.57 -4.66 -18.08
N ASN A 205 -4.44 -3.61 -17.29
CA ASN A 205 -4.14 -3.69 -15.86
C ASN A 205 -5.37 -3.25 -15.06
N THR A 206 -5.92 -4.13 -14.23
CA THR A 206 -6.96 -3.80 -13.26
C THR A 206 -6.37 -3.85 -11.87
N SER A 207 -6.48 -2.77 -11.12
CA SER A 207 -6.04 -2.71 -9.74
C SER A 207 -7.16 -2.28 -8.79
N TYR A 208 -7.08 -2.76 -7.56
CA TYR A 208 -7.93 -2.33 -6.45
C TYR A 208 -7.05 -1.95 -5.27
N SER A 209 -7.23 -0.73 -4.76
CA SER A 209 -6.51 -0.20 -3.60
C SER A 209 -7.49 0.20 -2.50
N TYR A 210 -7.25 -0.30 -1.30
CA TYR A 210 -8.12 -0.13 -0.13
C TYR A 210 -7.50 0.87 0.85
N TYR A 211 -8.12 2.02 1.06
CA TYR A 211 -7.62 3.10 1.91
C TYR A 211 -8.49 3.27 3.15
N ASN A 212 -7.88 3.63 4.26
CA ASN A 212 -8.59 4.18 5.42
C ASN A 212 -8.03 5.57 5.78
N SER A 213 -8.65 6.25 6.74
CA SER A 213 -8.23 7.59 7.16
C SER A 213 -6.99 7.63 8.06
N THR A 214 -6.56 6.49 8.61
CA THR A 214 -5.46 6.44 9.60
C THR A 214 -4.13 6.01 9.01
N LYS A 215 -4.12 5.47 7.78
CA LYS A 215 -2.92 5.02 7.09
C LYS A 215 -2.74 5.81 5.81
N LYS A 216 -1.51 6.29 5.62
CA LYS A 216 -1.11 7.03 4.41
C LYS A 216 -1.26 6.18 3.14
N PHE A 217 -0.84 4.91 3.22
CA PHE A 217 -0.80 3.96 2.10
C PHE A 217 -1.97 2.97 2.15
N PRO A 218 -2.34 2.34 1.01
CA PRO A 218 -3.41 1.35 0.97
C PRO A 218 -3.13 0.16 1.89
N LEU A 219 -4.16 -0.30 2.61
CA LEU A 219 -4.14 -1.49 3.46
C LEU A 219 -3.94 -2.77 2.65
N LEU A 220 -4.59 -2.84 1.49
CA LEU A 220 -4.51 -3.94 0.52
C LEU A 220 -4.43 -3.32 -0.87
N THR A 221 -3.54 -3.84 -1.71
CA THR A 221 -3.51 -3.57 -3.14
C THR A 221 -3.51 -4.89 -3.90
N THR A 222 -4.39 -5.01 -4.88
CA THR A 222 -4.48 -6.18 -5.77
C THR A 222 -4.38 -5.69 -7.20
N ILE A 223 -3.70 -6.47 -8.04
CA ILE A 223 -3.42 -6.13 -9.43
C ILE A 223 -3.62 -7.39 -10.26
N GLN A 224 -4.32 -7.24 -11.37
CA GLN A 224 -4.39 -8.23 -12.44
C GLN A 224 -3.94 -7.56 -13.73
N THR A 225 -2.93 -8.14 -14.38
CA THR A 225 -2.48 -7.72 -15.71
C THR A 225 -2.82 -8.81 -16.70
N VAL A 226 -3.49 -8.45 -17.78
CA VAL A 226 -3.74 -9.31 -18.93
C VAL A 226 -2.99 -8.73 -20.13
N VAL A 227 -2.09 -9.52 -20.70
CA VAL A 227 -1.32 -9.16 -21.89
C VAL A 227 -1.77 -10.04 -23.05
N ASN A 228 -2.09 -9.40 -24.18
CA ASN A 228 -2.45 -10.08 -25.41
C ASN A 228 -1.70 -9.44 -26.59
N ILE A 229 -0.67 -10.12 -27.09
CA ILE A 229 0.15 -9.71 -28.24
C ILE A 229 0.27 -10.92 -29.17
N PRO A 230 -0.73 -11.15 -30.05
CA PRO A 230 -0.76 -12.35 -30.89
C PRO A 230 0.47 -12.51 -31.78
N ILE A 231 1.03 -11.41 -32.29
CA ILE A 231 2.22 -11.43 -33.15
C ILE A 231 3.48 -11.95 -32.43
N ALA A 232 3.49 -11.90 -31.09
CA ALA A 232 4.55 -12.41 -30.24
C ALA A 232 4.19 -13.77 -29.62
N ASN A 233 3.11 -14.42 -30.08
CA ASN A 233 2.53 -15.64 -29.51
C ASN A 233 2.13 -15.51 -28.02
N ILE A 234 1.85 -14.28 -27.56
CA ILE A 234 1.35 -14.01 -26.21
C ILE A 234 -0.17 -13.89 -26.29
N ASN A 235 -0.88 -14.96 -25.97
CA ASN A 235 -2.35 -14.99 -26.03
C ASN A 235 -2.94 -14.97 -24.63
N ASN A 236 -3.48 -13.81 -24.23
CA ASN A 236 -4.18 -13.59 -22.95
C ASN A 236 -3.43 -14.08 -21.70
N GLN A 237 -2.13 -13.84 -21.63
CA GLN A 237 -1.36 -14.16 -20.43
C GLN A 237 -1.81 -13.28 -19.27
N THR A 238 -2.16 -13.92 -18.16
CA THR A 238 -2.69 -13.23 -16.97
C THR A 238 -1.73 -13.40 -15.81
N THR A 239 -1.33 -12.28 -15.22
CA THR A 239 -0.51 -12.23 -14.00
C THR A 239 -1.30 -11.53 -12.91
N ASN A 240 -1.39 -12.15 -11.73
CA ASN A 240 -2.01 -11.55 -10.56
C ASN A 240 -0.94 -11.24 -9.51
N GLY A 241 -1.12 -10.12 -8.82
CA GLY A 241 -0.29 -9.73 -7.69
C GLY A 241 -1.15 -9.14 -6.58
N ALA A 242 -0.79 -9.39 -5.33
CA ALA A 242 -1.45 -8.79 -4.19
C ALA A 242 -0.46 -8.56 -3.05
N GLN A 243 -0.61 -7.43 -2.38
CA GLN A 243 0.23 -7.03 -1.26
C GLN A 243 -0.59 -6.28 -0.21
N ALA A 244 -0.27 -6.51 1.06
CA ALA A 244 -0.94 -5.88 2.19
C ALA A 244 0.06 -5.02 2.99
N LEU A 245 -0.40 -3.89 3.52
CA LEU A 245 0.45 -3.00 4.31
C LEU A 245 0.89 -3.71 5.60
N SER A 246 2.19 -3.83 5.86
CA SER A 246 2.68 -4.56 7.04
C SER A 246 2.21 -3.93 8.36
N SER A 247 2.13 -2.59 8.41
CA SER A 247 1.64 -1.85 9.57
C SER A 247 0.15 -2.01 9.85
N ALA A 248 -0.58 -2.73 8.99
CA ALA A 248 -1.96 -3.14 9.24
C ALA A 248 -2.02 -4.30 10.26
N PHE A 249 -0.95 -5.10 10.39
CA PHE A 249 -0.90 -6.29 11.25
C PHE A 249 -0.02 -6.13 12.48
N LEU A 250 0.71 -5.02 12.58
CA LEU A 250 1.41 -4.64 13.81
C LEU A 250 0.35 -4.29 14.85
N ALA A 251 0.03 -5.25 15.72
CA ALA A 251 -0.83 -5.01 16.85
C ALA A 251 -0.26 -3.81 17.63
N THR A 252 -1.08 -2.78 17.85
CA THR A 252 -0.98 -2.04 19.11
C THR A 252 -1.32 -3.07 20.18
N GLY A 253 -0.33 -3.80 20.66
CA GLY A 253 -0.50 -4.58 21.87
C GLY A 253 -1.01 -3.59 22.90
N GLU A 254 -2.28 -3.70 23.30
CA GLU A 254 -2.61 -3.40 24.67
C GLU A 254 -1.66 -4.28 25.48
N ILE A 255 -0.57 -3.68 25.94
CA ILE A 255 0.05 -4.13 27.18
C ILE A 255 -1.05 -3.85 28.20
N ALA A 256 -1.99 -4.79 28.34
CA ALA A 256 -2.73 -4.98 29.55
C ALA A 256 -1.66 -5.28 30.59
N VAL A 257 -1.08 -4.22 31.15
CA VAL A 257 -0.37 -4.29 32.41
C VAL A 257 -1.43 -4.86 33.34
N LYS A 258 -1.40 -6.18 33.54
CA LYS A 258 -2.02 -6.79 34.71
C LYS A 258 -1.33 -6.10 35.86
N LYS A 259 -1.99 -5.07 36.40
CA LYS A 259 -1.59 -4.42 37.63
C LYS A 259 -1.73 -5.50 38.69
N GLN A 260 -0.67 -6.29 38.86
CA GLN A 260 -0.54 -7.15 40.01
C GLN A 260 -0.39 -6.18 41.18
N VAL A 261 -1.52 -5.84 41.78
CA VAL A 261 -1.56 -5.13 43.06
C VAL A 261 -0.92 -6.10 44.04
N CYS A 262 0.39 -5.98 44.20
CA CYS A 262 1.12 -6.60 45.29
C CYS A 262 0.56 -5.95 46.56
N SER A 263 -0.45 -6.60 47.14
CA SER A 263 -1.01 -6.23 48.43
C SER A 263 0.06 -6.56 49.47
N TYR A 264 0.83 -5.55 49.87
CA TYR A 264 1.80 -5.66 50.94
C TYR A 264 1.03 -5.78 52.26
N THR A 265 0.59 -6.98 52.63
CA THR A 265 0.17 -7.26 54.00
C THR A 265 1.39 -7.09 54.90
N ARG A 266 1.37 -6.06 55.75
CA ARG A 266 2.34 -5.85 56.84
C ARG A 266 2.29 -7.04 57.81
N THR A 267 3.10 -8.07 57.55
CA THR A 267 3.44 -9.05 58.59
C THR A 267 4.44 -8.38 59.52
N ARG A 268 4.03 -8.16 60.77
CA ARG A 268 4.88 -7.59 61.83
C ARG A 268 6.13 -8.46 61.99
N PHE A 269 7.29 -7.89 61.69
CA PHE A 269 8.60 -8.50 61.94
C PHE A 269 8.85 -8.44 63.46
N ARG A 270 8.61 -9.56 64.14
CA ARG A 270 8.92 -9.73 65.57
C ARG A 270 10.40 -10.08 65.67
N ILE A 271 11.22 -9.13 66.11
CA ILE A 271 12.62 -9.34 66.44
C ILE A 271 12.67 -10.26 67.67
N LEU A 272 13.12 -11.50 67.48
CA LEU A 272 13.60 -12.35 68.56
C LEU A 272 15.12 -12.43 68.43
N SER A 273 15.79 -11.70 69.32
CA SER A 273 17.20 -11.84 69.63
C SER A 273 17.43 -13.14 70.41
N ASN A 274 18.33 -14.01 69.94
CA ASN A 274 19.25 -14.74 70.81
C ASN A 274 20.37 -15.46 70.04
N LEU A 275 21.59 -14.90 70.18
CA LEU A 275 22.82 -15.57 70.63
C LEU A 275 23.17 -16.97 70.10
N LYS A 276 24.22 -17.07 69.26
CA LYS A 276 25.60 -17.52 69.62
C LYS A 276 26.36 -18.12 68.42
N GLY A 277 27.50 -17.50 68.10
CA GLY A 277 28.78 -18.17 67.85
C GLY A 277 28.97 -19.03 66.60
N ARG A 278 29.70 -18.48 65.61
CA ARG A 278 30.92 -19.06 64.97
C ARG A 278 31.20 -18.36 63.62
N PRO A 279 32.41 -17.86 63.34
CA PRO A 279 32.91 -17.61 61.98
C PRO A 279 33.72 -18.85 61.51
N PRO A 280 34.40 -18.89 60.34
CA PRO A 280 34.37 -18.08 59.10
C PRO A 280 34.29 -18.96 57.82
N ARG A 281 34.24 -18.36 56.61
CA ARG A 281 35.26 -18.53 55.53
C ARG A 281 34.78 -18.03 54.17
N ILE A 282 35.73 -17.37 53.52
CA ILE A 282 35.75 -16.82 52.17
C ILE A 282 35.89 -17.95 51.14
N GLN A 283 35.15 -17.88 50.03
CA GLN A 283 35.61 -18.31 48.71
C GLN A 283 34.92 -17.45 47.64
N GLN A 284 35.73 -16.67 46.92
CA GLN A 284 35.36 -16.04 45.65
C GLN A 284 35.39 -17.11 44.55
N GLN A 285 34.40 -17.14 43.67
CA GLN A 285 34.51 -17.83 42.39
C GLN A 285 34.24 -16.84 41.25
N LYS A 286 35.32 -16.48 40.56
CA LYS A 286 35.34 -16.01 39.16
C LYS A 286 35.00 -17.20 38.26
N PHE A 287 34.17 -16.98 37.24
CA PHE A 287 34.22 -17.80 36.03
C PHE A 287 34.26 -16.92 34.79
N THR A 288 35.27 -17.23 33.98
CA THR A 288 35.73 -16.53 32.78
C THR A 288 34.93 -17.01 31.56
N ALA A 289 34.69 -16.10 30.63
CA ALA A 289 34.12 -16.34 29.31
C ALA A 289 35.01 -17.25 28.45
N TRP A 290 34.37 -18.07 27.60
CA TRP A 290 34.98 -18.82 26.51
C TRP A 290 34.45 -18.26 25.17
N THR A 291 35.37 -18.02 24.25
CA THR A 291 35.16 -17.73 22.82
C THR A 291 35.70 -18.89 21.97
N GLU A 292 35.34 -18.85 20.68
CA GLU A 292 35.78 -19.68 19.53
C GLU A 292 34.86 -20.88 19.24
N ASN A 293 34.36 -21.10 18.01
CA ASN A 293 34.85 -20.74 16.67
C ASN A 293 33.87 -19.92 15.83
#